data_AF-A0AAV8ZD64-F1
#
_entry.id   AF-A0AAV8ZD64-F1
#
_cell.length_a   1.000
_cell.length_b   1.000
_cell.length_c   1.000
_cell.angle_alpha   90.00
_cell.angle_beta   90.00
_cell.angle_gamma   90.00
#
_symmetry.space_group_name_H-M   'P 1'
#
loop_
_entity.id
_entity.type
_entity.pdbx_description
1 polymer ?
#
loop_
_entity_poly.entity_id
_entity_poly.type
_entity_poly.pdbx_seq_one_letter_code
_entity_poly.pdbx_strand_id
1 'polypeptide(L)'
;MLQLAMAKSDYITQLERFRNKSEPTWMFISRGKMVNLMFGANSPSLTRLILDELKKENMAVSGQQERSVMMEITDLTEEEQIRYDAEEAVKREKTEREEAKKAKELFERRTAECRNILENLPGLGVALVFPNAKDIVLEPLCAKQCYQYCHFT
;
A
#
# COMPACT_ATOMS: atom_id res chain seq x y z
N MET A 1 -27.45 -29.92 -3.92
CA MET A 1 -28.20 -28.88 -4.66
C MET A 1 -27.35 -27.63 -4.70
N LEU A 2 -27.02 -27.12 -5.89
CA LEU A 2 -26.32 -25.83 -6.04
C LEU A 2 -27.34 -24.70 -5.89
N GLN A 3 -27.02 -23.68 -5.09
CA GLN A 3 -27.83 -22.49 -4.90
C GLN A 3 -26.96 -21.26 -5.10
N LEU A 4 -27.50 -20.26 -5.78
CA LEU A 4 -26.84 -18.97 -5.97
C LEU A 4 -27.55 -17.93 -5.10
N ALA A 5 -26.77 -17.21 -4.31
CA ALA A 5 -27.24 -16.07 -3.54
C ALA A 5 -26.35 -14.87 -3.83
N MET A 6 -26.95 -13.68 -3.84
CA MET A 6 -26.23 -12.42 -3.96
C MET A 6 -26.33 -11.70 -2.62
N ALA A 7 -25.18 -11.28 -2.09
CA ALA A 7 -25.08 -10.57 -0.83
C ALA A 7 -24.41 -9.21 -1.04
N LYS A 8 -24.98 -8.16 -0.46
CA LYS A 8 -24.40 -6.82 -0.46
C LYS A 8 -23.47 -6.68 0.74
N SER A 9 -22.17 -6.51 0.50
CA SER A 9 -21.14 -6.46 1.55
C SER A 9 -21.25 -5.24 2.48
N ASP A 10 -21.90 -4.15 2.04
CA ASP A 10 -22.03 -2.90 2.80
C ASP A 10 -22.63 -3.06 4.21
N TYR A 11 -23.51 -4.05 4.41
CA TYR A 11 -24.24 -4.24 5.67
C TYR A 11 -23.82 -5.51 6.44
N ILE A 12 -22.86 -6.27 5.92
CA ILE A 12 -22.44 -7.54 6.52
C ILE A 12 -21.03 -7.33 7.10
N THR A 13 -20.90 -7.47 8.42
CA THR A 13 -19.64 -7.26 9.14
C THR A 13 -18.57 -8.27 8.72
N GLN A 14 -18.96 -9.54 8.53
CA GLN A 14 -18.05 -10.61 8.08
C GLN A 14 -17.51 -10.37 6.67
N LEU A 15 -18.17 -9.54 5.87
CA LEU A 15 -17.78 -9.21 4.49
C LEU A 15 -17.17 -7.81 4.37
N GLU A 16 -16.79 -7.20 5.49
CA GLU A 16 -16.20 -5.84 5.53
C GLU A 16 -14.98 -5.69 4.65
N ARG A 17 -14.16 -6.74 4.56
CA ARG A 17 -12.95 -6.77 3.75
C ARG A 17 -13.19 -6.62 2.24
N PHE A 18 -14.41 -6.90 1.77
CA PHE A 18 -14.78 -6.78 0.35
C PHE A 18 -15.46 -5.44 0.02
N ARG A 19 -15.62 -4.53 1.00
CA ARG A 19 -16.22 -3.22 0.76
C ARG A 19 -15.28 -2.33 -0.05
N ASN A 20 -15.86 -1.36 -0.77
CA ASN A 20 -15.13 -0.38 -1.59
C ASN A 20 -14.27 -0.99 -2.72
N LYS A 21 -14.58 -2.23 -3.14
CA LYS A 21 -13.98 -2.89 -4.30
C LYS A 21 -15.04 -3.00 -5.40
N SER A 22 -14.68 -2.58 -6.62
CA SER A 22 -15.54 -2.70 -7.80
C SER A 22 -15.48 -4.11 -8.44
N GLU A 23 -14.60 -4.98 -7.94
CA GLU A 23 -14.43 -6.35 -8.42
C GLU A 23 -15.43 -7.27 -7.71
N PRO A 24 -16.23 -8.06 -8.46
CA PRO A 24 -17.13 -9.04 -7.84
C PRO A 24 -16.33 -10.16 -7.18
N THR A 25 -16.81 -10.63 -6.04
CA THR A 25 -16.20 -11.76 -5.30
C THR A 25 -17.19 -12.91 -5.24
N TRP A 26 -16.74 -14.09 -5.67
CA TRP A 26 -17.51 -15.33 -5.69
C TRP A 26 -17.06 -16.21 -4.54
N MET A 27 -17.99 -16.55 -3.65
CA MET A 27 -17.71 -17.36 -2.47
C MET A 27 -18.43 -18.71 -2.57
N PHE A 28 -17.70 -19.78 -2.34
CA PHE A 28 -18.22 -21.14 -2.33
C PHE A 28 -18.37 -21.61 -0.89
N ILE A 29 -19.61 -21.92 -0.50
CA ILE A 29 -19.97 -22.30 0.87
C ILE A 29 -20.56 -23.71 0.85
N SER A 30 -20.01 -24.61 1.66
CA SER A 30 -20.57 -25.93 1.92
C SER A 30 -20.75 -26.10 3.42
N ARG A 31 -21.91 -26.61 3.85
CA ARG A 31 -22.24 -26.87 5.28
C ARG A 31 -21.99 -25.67 6.22
N GLY A 32 -22.21 -24.45 5.71
CA GLY A 32 -22.03 -23.21 6.49
C GLY A 32 -20.57 -22.77 6.64
N LYS A 33 -19.62 -23.41 5.96
CA LYS A 33 -18.20 -23.03 5.94
C LYS A 33 -17.75 -22.65 4.53
N MET A 34 -16.77 -21.77 4.44
CA MET A 34 -16.15 -21.38 3.17
C MET A 34 -15.23 -22.51 2.70
N VAL A 35 -15.37 -22.88 1.43
CA VAL A 35 -14.55 -23.93 0.79
C VAL A 35 -13.57 -23.30 -0.19
N ASN A 36 -14.02 -22.29 -0.94
CA ASN A 36 -13.23 -21.65 -1.97
C ASN A 36 -13.71 -20.21 -2.20
N LEU A 37 -12.84 -19.38 -2.74
CA LEU A 37 -13.08 -17.97 -3.02
C LEU A 37 -12.46 -17.62 -4.37
N MET A 38 -13.17 -16.90 -5.21
CA MET A 38 -12.66 -16.42 -6.50
C MET A 38 -13.00 -14.95 -6.67
N PHE A 39 -12.01 -14.16 -7.06
CA PHE A 39 -12.19 -12.76 -7.37
C PHE A 39 -12.34 -12.54 -8.87
N GLY A 40 -13.17 -11.57 -9.24
CA GLY A 40 -13.28 -11.07 -10.58
C GLY A 40 -14.42 -11.68 -11.38
N ALA A 41 -14.52 -11.23 -12.63
CA ALA A 41 -15.60 -11.58 -13.54
C ALA A 41 -15.18 -12.63 -14.59
N ASN A 42 -14.17 -13.47 -14.29
CA ASN A 42 -13.69 -14.48 -15.22
C ASN A 42 -14.67 -15.66 -15.32
N SER A 43 -15.59 -15.59 -16.27
CA SER A 43 -16.67 -16.58 -16.48
C SER A 43 -16.17 -18.01 -16.78
N PRO A 44 -15.18 -18.24 -17.68
CA PRO A 44 -14.64 -19.59 -17.90
C PRO A 44 -14.01 -20.19 -16.64
N SER A 45 -13.23 -19.40 -15.89
CA SER A 45 -12.62 -19.87 -14.64
C SER A 45 -13.67 -20.18 -13.59
N LEU A 46 -14.67 -19.32 -13.43
CA LEU A 46 -15.79 -19.54 -12.53
C LEU A 46 -16.52 -20.85 -12.83
N THR A 47 -16.81 -21.10 -14.11
CA THR A 47 -17.52 -22.31 -14.53
C THR A 47 -16.72 -23.57 -14.20
N ARG A 48 -15.41 -23.56 -14.46
CA ARG A 48 -14.52 -24.68 -14.10
C ARG A 48 -14.50 -24.89 -12.59
N LEU A 49 -14.36 -23.80 -11.83
CA LEU A 49 -14.31 -23.85 -10.37
C LEU A 49 -15.61 -24.41 -9.77
N ILE A 50 -16.77 -23.98 -10.28
CA ILE A 50 -18.08 -24.53 -9.89
C ILE A 50 -18.13 -26.04 -10.14
N LEU A 51 -17.72 -26.48 -11.34
CA LEU A 51 -17.75 -27.91 -11.70
C LEU A 51 -16.81 -28.75 -10.82
N ASP A 52 -15.63 -28.22 -10.51
CA ASP A 52 -14.64 -28.92 -9.69
C ASP A 52 -15.08 -29.01 -8.23
N GLU A 53 -15.61 -27.93 -7.64
CA GLU A 53 -16.14 -27.97 -6.27
C GLU A 53 -17.38 -28.88 -6.15
N LEU A 54 -18.25 -28.91 -7.16
CA LEU A 54 -19.38 -29.85 -7.19
C LEU A 54 -18.92 -31.31 -7.25
N LYS A 55 -17.88 -31.62 -8.03
CA LYS A 55 -17.31 -32.98 -8.10
C LYS A 55 -16.74 -33.39 -6.74
N LYS A 56 -15.96 -32.51 -6.09
CA LYS A 56 -15.39 -32.76 -4.76
C LYS A 56 -16.48 -33.03 -3.72
N GLU A 57 -17.54 -32.21 -3.68
CA GLU A 57 -18.64 -32.43 -2.74
C GLU A 57 -19.38 -33.75 -3.03
N ASN A 58 -19.61 -34.10 -4.29
CA ASN A 58 -20.23 -35.38 -4.66
C ASN A 58 -19.38 -36.58 -4.23
N MET A 59 -18.05 -36.53 -4.42
CA MET A 59 -17.13 -37.58 -3.97
C MET A 59 -17.07 -37.68 -2.44
N ALA A 60 -17.17 -36.54 -1.74
CA ALA A 60 -17.21 -36.51 -0.30
C ALA A 60 -18.54 -37.04 0.28
N VAL A 61 -19.65 -36.84 -0.42
CA VAL A 61 -20.95 -37.42 -0.06
C VAL A 61 -20.98 -38.93 -0.33
N SER A 62 -20.33 -39.40 -1.40
CA SER A 62 -20.22 -40.83 -1.70
C SER A 62 -19.21 -41.59 -0.83
N GLY A 63 -18.47 -40.88 0.04
CA GLY A 63 -17.46 -41.46 0.93
C GLY A 63 -16.16 -41.87 0.22
N GLN A 64 -15.96 -41.42 -1.02
CA GLN A 64 -14.76 -41.73 -1.82
C GLN A 64 -13.57 -40.82 -1.51
N GLN A 65 -13.83 -39.64 -0.93
CA GLN A 65 -12.81 -38.65 -0.62
C GLN A 65 -13.14 -37.92 0.69
N GLU A 66 -12.12 -37.57 1.48
CA GLU A 66 -12.31 -36.64 2.60
C GLU A 66 -12.65 -35.24 2.09
N ARG A 67 -13.47 -34.50 2.84
CA ARG A 67 -13.87 -33.14 2.47
C ARG A 67 -12.65 -32.21 2.44
N SER A 68 -12.67 -31.28 1.49
CA SER A 68 -11.69 -30.18 1.43
C SER A 68 -11.71 -29.35 2.71
N VAL A 69 -10.58 -28.67 2.96
CA VAL A 69 -10.40 -27.78 4.12
C VAL A 69 -11.50 -26.73 4.12
N MET A 70 -12.32 -26.74 5.18
CA MET A 70 -13.41 -25.81 5.37
C MET A 70 -12.95 -24.69 6.31
N MET A 71 -12.87 -23.47 5.78
CA MET A 71 -12.44 -22.26 6.49
C MET A 71 -13.66 -21.49 7.01
N GLU A 72 -13.47 -20.67 8.05
CA GLU A 72 -14.50 -19.72 8.45
C GLU A 72 -14.58 -18.58 7.44
N ILE A 73 -15.76 -17.95 7.34
CA ILE A 73 -15.95 -16.84 6.41
C ILE A 73 -15.02 -15.67 6.77
N THR A 74 -14.68 -15.53 8.04
CA THR A 74 -13.75 -14.52 8.58
C THR A 74 -12.28 -14.80 8.27
N ASP A 75 -11.91 -16.03 7.96
CA ASP A 75 -10.52 -16.39 7.68
C ASP A 75 -10.10 -15.81 6.33
N LEU A 76 -8.85 -15.34 6.28
CA LEU A 76 -8.21 -14.90 5.04
C LEU A 76 -7.59 -16.10 4.34
N THR A 77 -7.96 -16.29 3.08
CA THR A 77 -7.28 -17.21 2.18
C THR A 77 -5.88 -16.69 1.82
N GLU A 78 -4.95 -17.60 1.49
CA GLU A 78 -3.58 -17.22 1.07
C GLU A 78 -3.60 -16.27 -0.14
N GLU A 79 -4.52 -16.47 -1.08
CA GLU A 79 -4.71 -15.57 -2.23
C GLU A 79 -5.19 -14.17 -1.83
N GLU A 80 -5.99 -14.03 -0.76
CA GLU A 80 -6.40 -12.75 -0.22
C GLU A 80 -5.23 -12.00 0.42
N GLN A 81 -4.38 -12.70 1.16
CA GLN A 81 -3.21 -12.11 1.83
C GLN A 81 -2.22 -11.52 0.82
N ILE A 82 -1.90 -12.27 -0.24
CA ILE A 82 -0.99 -11.79 -1.30
C ILE A 82 -1.50 -10.50 -1.95
N ARG A 83 -2.81 -10.42 -2.20
CA ARG A 83 -3.43 -9.20 -2.78
C ARG A 83 -3.36 -8.04 -1.81
N TYR A 84 -3.66 -8.27 -0.53
CA TYR A 84 -3.61 -7.25 0.50
C TYR A 84 -2.19 -6.67 0.64
N ASP A 85 -1.18 -7.54 0.70
CA ASP A 85 0.22 -7.13 0.81
C ASP A 85 0.69 -6.35 -0.41
N ALA A 86 0.29 -6.76 -1.62
CA ALA A 86 0.58 -6.05 -2.86
C ALA A 86 -0.05 -4.65 -2.88
N GLU A 87 -1.32 -4.53 -2.46
CA GLU A 87 -2.01 -3.24 -2.37
C GLU A 87 -1.37 -2.31 -1.32
N GLU A 88 -1.01 -2.85 -0.16
CA GLU A 88 -0.34 -2.10 0.90
C GLU A 88 1.06 -1.64 0.48
N ALA A 89 1.83 -2.47 -0.22
CA ALA A 89 3.13 -2.09 -0.76
C ALA A 89 3.02 -0.91 -1.74
N VAL A 90 2.04 -0.95 -2.65
CA VAL A 90 1.79 0.14 -3.61
C VAL A 90 1.37 1.43 -2.90
N LYS A 91 0.56 1.34 -1.84
CA LYS A 91 0.18 2.53 -1.05
C LYS A 91 1.39 3.14 -0.35
N ARG A 92 2.23 2.32 0.30
CA ARG A 92 3.44 2.78 0.99
C ARG A 92 4.41 3.47 0.03
N GLU A 93 4.63 2.88 -1.15
CA GLU A 93 5.50 3.48 -2.17
C GLU A 93 4.97 4.85 -2.63
N LYS A 94 3.65 4.99 -2.80
CA LYS A 94 3.03 6.28 -3.15
C LYS A 94 3.21 7.32 -2.05
N THR A 95 2.96 6.96 -0.79
CA THR A 95 3.12 7.89 0.35
C THR A 95 4.57 8.32 0.50
N GLU A 96 5.52 7.40 0.43
CA GLU A 96 6.95 7.70 0.51
C GLU A 96 7.40 8.61 -0.65
N ARG A 97 6.92 8.36 -1.87
CA ARG A 97 7.23 9.19 -3.03
C ARG A 97 6.65 10.60 -2.91
N GLU A 98 5.45 10.76 -2.35
CA GLU A 98 4.86 12.06 -2.09
C GLU A 98 5.61 12.82 -0.99
N GLU A 99 5.99 12.14 0.09
CA GLU A 99 6.78 12.72 1.18
C GLU A 99 8.17 13.15 0.71
N ALA A 100 8.85 12.32 -0.09
CA ALA A 100 10.14 12.65 -0.68
C ALA A 100 10.05 13.86 -1.61
N LYS A 101 8.99 13.97 -2.42
CA LYS A 101 8.74 15.16 -3.25
C LYS A 101 8.54 16.42 -2.39
N LYS A 102 7.69 16.35 -1.36
CA LYS A 102 7.43 17.47 -0.44
C LYS A 102 8.70 17.89 0.30
N ALA A 103 9.52 16.94 0.74
CA ALA A 103 10.79 17.21 1.41
C ALA A 103 11.80 17.90 0.49
N LYS A 104 11.90 17.45 -0.77
CA LYS A 104 12.75 18.05 -1.79
C LYS A 104 12.30 19.48 -2.13
N GLU A 105 11.02 19.69 -2.38
CA GLU A 105 10.45 21.01 -2.66
C GLU A 105 10.68 21.99 -1.50
N LEU A 106 10.50 21.53 -0.26
CA LEU A 106 10.77 22.34 0.94
C LEU A 106 12.25 22.72 1.05
N PHE A 107 13.14 21.77 0.78
CA PHE A 107 14.58 22.02 0.82
C PHE A 107 15.02 23.02 -0.26
N GLU A 108 14.53 22.85 -1.49
CA GLU A 108 14.82 23.78 -2.59
C GLU A 108 14.29 25.18 -2.30
N ARG A 109 13.07 25.31 -1.77
CA ARG A 109 12.50 26.61 -1.36
C ARG A 109 13.36 27.29 -0.28
N ARG A 110 13.70 26.57 0.79
CA ARG A 110 14.57 27.09 1.87
C ARG A 110 15.93 27.52 1.33
N THR A 111 16.50 26.75 0.42
CA THR A 111 17.80 27.05 -0.17
C THR A 111 17.74 28.29 -1.06
N ALA A 112 16.67 28.45 -1.85
CA ALA A 112 16.44 29.64 -2.67
C ALA A 112 16.24 30.90 -1.83
N GLU A 113 15.46 30.81 -0.74
CA GLU A 113 15.27 31.90 0.22
C GLU A 113 16.61 32.31 0.87
N CYS A 114 17.41 31.35 1.34
CA CYS A 114 18.75 31.61 1.89
C CYS A 114 19.66 32.31 0.86
N ARG A 115 19.64 31.86 -0.40
CA ARG A 115 20.42 32.49 -1.47
C ARG A 115 20.00 33.94 -1.71
N ASN A 116 18.69 34.20 -1.78
CA ASN A 116 18.16 35.53 -2.00
C ASN A 116 18.54 36.54 -0.90
N ILE A 117 18.58 36.08 0.36
CA ILE A 117 19.01 36.91 1.50
C ILE A 117 20.51 37.24 1.38
N LEU A 118 21.35 36.25 1.09
CA LEU A 118 22.80 36.44 0.98
C LEU A 118 23.17 37.40 -0.15
N GLU A 119 22.43 37.38 -1.26
CA GLU A 119 22.69 38.26 -2.41
C GLU A 119 22.24 39.71 -2.17
N ASN A 120 21.10 39.92 -1.52
CA ASN A 120 20.48 41.25 -1.40
C ASN A 120 20.74 41.98 -0.07
N LEU A 121 21.19 41.27 0.97
CA LEU A 121 21.47 41.85 2.30
C LEU A 121 22.91 41.56 2.78
N PRO A 122 23.94 41.87 1.97
CA PRO A 122 25.33 41.68 2.40
C PRO A 122 25.63 42.57 3.61
N GLY A 123 26.03 41.96 4.73
CA GLY A 123 26.45 42.65 5.96
C GLY A 123 25.39 42.83 7.05
N LEU A 124 24.13 42.43 6.81
CA LEU A 124 23.04 42.48 7.81
C LEU A 124 22.60 41.09 8.32
N GLY A 125 23.07 40.01 7.69
CA GLY A 125 22.72 38.64 8.06
C GLY A 125 23.88 37.86 8.67
N VAL A 126 23.61 37.10 9.73
CA VAL A 126 24.53 36.08 10.26
C VAL A 126 23.97 34.71 9.90
N ALA A 127 24.75 33.90 9.19
CA ALA A 127 24.40 32.51 8.90
C ALA A 127 25.01 31.60 9.97
N LEU A 128 24.17 30.95 10.77
CA LEU A 128 24.60 29.95 11.75
C LEU A 128 24.71 28.58 11.06
N VAL A 129 25.94 28.13 10.81
CA VAL A 129 26.23 26.81 10.25
C VAL A 129 26.67 25.87 11.36
N PHE A 130 25.84 24.87 11.65
CA PHE A 130 26.20 23.85 12.63
C PHE A 130 27.34 22.95 12.09
N PRO A 131 28.21 22.40 12.96
CA PRO A 131 29.36 21.60 12.55
C PRO A 131 29.03 20.43 11.63
N ASN A 132 27.85 19.80 11.81
CA ASN A 132 27.39 18.66 11.03
C ASN A 132 26.86 19.02 9.63
N ALA A 133 26.69 20.31 9.33
CA ALA A 133 26.17 20.81 8.06
C ALA A 133 27.24 21.51 7.20
N LYS A 134 28.50 21.51 7.67
CA LYS A 134 29.63 22.20 7.02
C LYS A 134 29.77 21.81 5.55
N ASP A 135 29.77 20.51 5.25
CA ASP A 135 30.02 19.99 3.90
C ASP A 135 28.87 20.28 2.91
N ILE A 136 27.66 20.55 3.41
CA ILE A 136 26.46 20.79 2.59
C ILE A 136 26.32 22.27 2.20
N VAL A 137 26.83 23.18 3.05
CA VAL A 137 26.55 24.62 2.96
C VAL A 137 27.79 25.45 2.61
N LEU A 138 29.01 24.96 2.89
CA LEU A 138 30.24 25.74 2.69
C LEU A 138 30.66 25.88 1.22
N GLU A 139 30.44 24.89 0.35
CA GLU A 139 30.82 25.00 -1.07
C GLU A 139 30.21 26.21 -1.79
N PRO A 140 28.89 26.48 -1.70
CA PRO A 140 28.30 27.66 -2.32
C PRO A 140 28.61 28.98 -1.59
N LEU A 141 28.95 28.95 -0.30
CA LEU A 141 29.28 30.16 0.48
C LEU A 141 30.74 30.61 0.31
N CYS A 142 31.66 29.67 0.07
CA CYS A 142 33.09 29.94 -0.03
C CYS A 142 33.48 30.62 -1.36
N ALA A 143 32.64 30.51 -2.39
CA ALA A 143 32.90 31.06 -3.72
C ALA A 143 32.87 32.61 -3.80
N LYS A 144 32.35 33.30 -2.78
CA LYS A 144 32.37 34.77 -2.72
C LYS A 144 32.83 35.25 -1.34
N GLN A 145 34.15 35.28 -1.15
CA GLN A 145 34.84 36.31 -0.36
C GLN A 145 34.30 36.59 1.07
N CYS A 146 33.77 35.59 1.77
CA CYS A 146 33.40 35.68 3.20
C CYS A 146 34.49 35.09 4.12
N TYR A 147 35.76 35.24 3.77
CA TYR A 147 36.88 34.75 4.58
C TYR A 147 37.24 35.66 5.77
N GLN A 148 36.55 36.78 5.96
CA GLN A 148 37.04 37.83 6.87
C GLN A 148 36.49 37.76 8.31
N TYR A 149 35.57 36.83 8.63
CA TYR A 149 35.00 36.73 9.99
C TYR A 149 34.81 35.29 10.52
N CYS A 150 35.58 34.31 10.04
CA CYS A 150 35.66 33.00 10.70
C CYS A 150 36.80 33.01 11.74
N HIS A 151 36.61 33.76 12.83
CA HIS A 151 37.38 33.52 14.05
C HIS A 151 36.69 32.38 14.83
N PHE A 152 37.34 31.22 14.87
CA PHE A 152 37.06 30.18 15.85
C PHE A 152 37.55 30.69 17.22
N THR A 153 36.61 30.96 18.11
CA THR A 153 36.76 30.88 19.57
C THR A 153 35.52 30.21 20.12
#